data_AF-A0A661DSB9-F1
#
_entry.id   AF-A0A661DSB9-F1
#
_cell.length_a   1.000
_cell.length_b   1.000
_cell.length_c   1.000
_cell.angle_alpha   90.00
_cell.angle_beta   90.00
_cell.angle_gamma   90.00
#
_symmetry.space_group_name_H-M   'P 1'
#
loop_
_entity.id
_entity.type
_entity.pdbx_description
1 polymer ?
#
loop_
_entity_poly.entity_id
_entity_poly.type
_entity_poly.pdbx_seq_one_letter_code
_entity_poly.pdbx_strand_id
1 'polypeptide(L)'
;MAIPTADKLKWYYPLKINSADGQASAVLTSDGTNSTLAIQCAALTQADDAWNGAIGRFEANTTTAALRGIYFHVKDFVAVDDELQLAKVLPATPAVTDTFKLFFGGNWRTTDEIPGMDITTPTNVTGVVINNAGFANEVGSGTLYYDLSDDSLSWKAPGDSGDGELVDVSAGDGVYELFSASREKFLIVTVTYASLPGSDQNDVLALTNPVGEVIPDFEGYETAGSGKERFHLVVVKNEDGADTMNDVRAYIKAAEGDGVQTTLVDAVTIAADNFDLTDGSSFPERSFWIKNVTKDDCRYVFFRSGNTCYSADATGGLRDFTAQAWDIGDTVEVLPEMDLGLDAPSTLQFENPATEETTPGAVAFSAPDTYDDALQIGALADTDIYGIWIRETVVEGVYSRDNFANDITVEWS
;
A
#
# COMPACT_ATOMS: atom_id res chain seq x y z
N MET A 1 8.66 -21.25 22.86
CA MET A 1 9.27 -20.22 22.00
C MET A 1 8.41 -18.99 22.18
N ALA A 2 8.99 -17.79 22.23
CA ALA A 2 8.13 -16.61 22.10
C ALA A 2 7.52 -16.66 20.69
N ILE A 3 6.41 -15.97 20.49
CA ILE A 3 5.89 -15.74 19.15
C ILE A 3 6.34 -14.32 18.84
N PRO A 4 7.11 -14.08 17.75
CA PRO A 4 7.48 -12.73 17.34
C PRO A 4 6.22 -11.87 17.29
N THR A 5 6.28 -10.69 17.90
CA THR A 5 5.13 -9.80 17.96
C THR A 5 4.95 -9.07 16.63
N ALA A 6 3.69 -8.82 16.26
CA ALA A 6 3.32 -8.29 14.95
C ALA A 6 3.97 -6.94 14.60
N ASP A 7 4.34 -6.16 15.60
CA ASP A 7 5.00 -4.88 15.45
C ASP A 7 6.46 -4.99 14.98
N LYS A 8 7.08 -6.18 15.09
CA LYS A 8 8.46 -6.45 14.67
C LYS A 8 8.57 -6.77 13.18
N LEU A 9 7.46 -7.09 12.51
CA LEU A 9 7.46 -7.22 11.05
C LEU A 9 7.32 -5.82 10.44
N LYS A 10 8.40 -5.34 9.83
CA LYS A 10 8.52 -3.99 9.31
C LYS A 10 8.58 -3.97 7.79
N TRP A 11 7.99 -2.93 7.22
CA TRP A 11 7.96 -2.67 5.79
C TRP A 11 8.80 -1.43 5.53
N TYR A 12 9.65 -1.45 4.52
CA TYR A 12 10.55 -0.35 4.20
C TYR A 12 10.48 0.01 2.74
N TYR A 13 10.66 1.30 2.48
CA TYR A 13 10.91 1.78 1.14
C TYR A 13 12.28 1.31 0.65
N PRO A 14 12.41 0.86 -0.60
CA PRO A 14 13.69 0.77 -1.29
C PRO A 14 14.08 2.12 -1.91
N LEU A 15 15.38 2.26 -2.21
CA LEU A 15 15.89 3.40 -2.94
C LEU A 15 17.04 3.01 -3.87
N LYS A 16 16.78 3.13 -5.17
CA LYS A 16 17.74 2.79 -6.24
C LYS A 16 19.09 3.51 -6.14
N ILE A 17 19.11 4.75 -5.63
CA ILE A 17 20.33 5.58 -5.55
C ILE A 17 21.16 5.34 -4.29
N ASN A 18 20.68 4.53 -3.35
CA ASN A 18 21.45 4.18 -2.17
C ASN A 18 22.68 3.33 -2.54
N SER A 19 23.66 3.33 -1.66
CA SER A 19 24.94 2.62 -1.85
C SER A 19 25.10 1.40 -0.93
N ALA A 20 24.21 1.24 0.05
CA ALA A 20 24.19 0.12 0.99
C ALA A 20 22.78 -0.07 1.59
N ASP A 21 22.52 -1.28 2.12
CA ASP A 21 21.31 -1.59 2.90
C ASP A 21 21.21 -0.73 4.15
N GLY A 22 19.99 -0.30 4.48
CA GLY A 22 19.72 0.50 5.68
C GLY A 22 20.35 1.89 5.62
N GLN A 23 20.69 2.39 4.43
CA GLN A 23 21.06 3.79 4.26
C GLN A 23 19.80 4.66 4.34
N ALA A 24 19.81 5.70 5.18
CA ALA A 24 18.71 6.66 5.27
C ALA A 24 18.51 7.42 3.94
N SER A 25 17.26 7.66 3.57
CA SER A 25 16.95 8.51 2.43
C SER A 25 17.39 9.95 2.68
N ALA A 26 17.92 10.59 1.65
CA ALA A 26 18.33 11.98 1.74
C ALA A 26 17.11 12.88 1.97
N VAL A 27 17.21 13.79 2.95
CA VAL A 27 16.24 14.87 3.11
C VAL A 27 16.55 15.95 2.09
N LEU A 28 15.66 16.10 1.12
CA LEU A 28 15.71 17.10 0.07
C LEU A 28 14.98 18.35 0.52
N THR A 29 15.26 19.45 -0.14
CA THR A 29 14.64 20.75 0.15
C THR A 29 14.15 21.34 -1.15
N SER A 30 12.86 21.66 -1.20
CA SER A 30 12.30 22.37 -2.34
C SER A 30 12.93 23.77 -2.45
N ASP A 31 13.28 24.12 -3.68
CA ASP A 31 13.82 25.41 -4.05
C ASP A 31 13.03 26.00 -5.23
N GLY A 32 13.47 27.15 -5.73
CA GLY A 32 12.91 27.70 -6.97
C GLY A 32 11.41 28.05 -6.95
N THR A 33 10.78 27.84 -8.10
CA THR A 33 9.39 28.22 -8.40
C THR A 33 8.48 26.99 -8.35
N ASN A 34 8.06 26.61 -7.15
CA ASN A 34 7.13 25.50 -6.96
C ASN A 34 5.70 25.85 -7.39
N SER A 35 4.92 24.80 -7.69
CA SER A 35 3.48 24.86 -7.86
C SER A 35 2.80 23.69 -7.12
N THR A 36 1.48 23.61 -7.15
CA THR A 36 0.78 22.44 -6.61
C THR A 36 0.97 21.17 -7.45
N LEU A 37 1.57 21.26 -8.64
CA LEU A 37 1.85 20.14 -9.54
C LEU A 37 3.34 20.01 -9.88
N ALA A 38 4.21 20.81 -9.27
CA ALA A 38 5.64 20.78 -9.55
C ALA A 38 6.46 21.19 -8.34
N ILE A 39 7.55 20.47 -8.08
CA ILE A 39 8.53 20.77 -7.04
C ILE A 39 9.89 20.94 -7.70
N GLN A 40 10.52 22.11 -7.54
CA GLN A 40 11.90 22.32 -7.94
C GLN A 40 12.84 21.93 -6.79
N CYS A 41 13.92 21.24 -7.11
CA CYS A 41 14.91 20.78 -6.14
C CYS A 41 16.28 20.59 -6.80
N ALA A 42 17.10 21.64 -6.83
CA ALA A 42 18.43 21.66 -7.45
C ALA A 42 19.47 20.70 -6.81
N ALA A 43 19.12 20.03 -5.72
CA ALA A 43 19.92 18.93 -5.16
C ALA A 43 19.79 17.62 -5.97
N LEU A 44 18.76 17.51 -6.81
CA LEU A 44 18.60 16.41 -7.75
C LEU A 44 19.59 16.60 -8.89
N THR A 45 20.36 15.57 -9.21
CA THR A 45 21.46 15.65 -10.21
C THR A 45 21.43 14.48 -11.20
N GLN A 46 20.36 13.70 -11.14
CA GLN A 46 20.16 12.55 -12.00
C GLN A 46 19.73 12.99 -13.41
N ALA A 47 19.76 12.06 -14.37
CA ALA A 47 19.27 12.33 -15.71
C ALA A 47 17.74 12.46 -15.75
N ASP A 48 17.19 12.92 -16.88
CA ASP A 48 15.75 12.90 -17.15
C ASP A 48 15.18 11.50 -16.87
N ASP A 49 13.91 11.47 -16.45
CA ASP A 49 13.14 10.26 -16.11
C ASP A 49 13.65 9.47 -14.90
N ALA A 50 14.76 9.87 -14.27
CA ALA A 50 15.39 9.06 -13.21
C ALA A 50 14.53 8.91 -11.94
N TRP A 51 13.53 9.76 -11.75
CA TRP A 51 12.61 9.74 -10.62
C TRP A 51 11.16 9.44 -11.02
N ASN A 52 10.91 9.06 -12.27
CA ASN A 52 9.56 8.69 -12.70
C ASN A 52 9.11 7.48 -11.89
N GLY A 53 7.93 7.57 -11.31
CA GLY A 53 7.43 6.52 -10.42
C GLY A 53 7.75 6.70 -8.94
N ALA A 54 8.53 7.72 -8.57
CA ALA A 54 8.95 7.88 -7.20
C ALA A 54 7.79 8.29 -6.29
N ILE A 55 7.78 7.73 -5.09
CA ILE A 55 6.96 8.17 -3.97
C ILE A 55 7.75 9.22 -3.21
N GLY A 56 7.15 10.39 -3.01
CA GLY A 56 7.67 11.45 -2.18
C GLY A 56 6.86 11.61 -0.90
N ARG A 57 7.53 12.01 0.17
CA ARG A 57 6.88 12.33 1.45
C ARG A 57 7.47 13.61 2.01
N PHE A 58 6.62 14.57 2.32
CA PHE A 58 7.03 15.77 3.06
C PHE A 58 7.28 15.44 4.53
N GLU A 59 8.39 15.94 5.07
CA GLU A 59 8.78 15.70 6.45
C GLU A 59 7.81 16.38 7.45
N ALA A 60 7.72 15.85 8.67
CA ALA A 60 6.84 16.40 9.71
C ALA A 60 7.19 17.85 10.12
N ASN A 61 8.44 18.27 9.91
CA ASN A 61 8.93 19.61 10.18
C ASN A 61 8.87 20.55 8.96
N THR A 62 8.25 20.13 7.85
CA THR A 62 7.98 20.96 6.68
C THR A 62 7.33 22.29 7.07
N THR A 63 7.77 23.41 6.48
CA THR A 63 7.32 24.76 6.85
C THR A 63 5.83 24.93 6.54
N THR A 64 5.40 24.51 5.35
CA THR A 64 3.99 24.53 4.94
C THR A 64 3.19 23.49 5.71
N ALA A 65 2.37 23.94 6.66
CA ALA A 65 1.62 23.05 7.56
C ALA A 65 0.70 22.05 6.83
N ALA A 66 0.10 22.46 5.71
CA ALA A 66 -0.79 21.62 4.91
C ALA A 66 -0.06 20.48 4.17
N LEU A 67 1.28 20.51 4.11
CA LEU A 67 2.09 19.49 3.44
C LEU A 67 2.75 18.51 4.42
N ARG A 68 2.75 18.76 5.73
CA ARG A 68 3.46 17.89 6.68
C ARG A 68 2.94 16.46 6.65
N GLY A 69 3.81 15.50 6.36
CA GLY A 69 3.46 14.09 6.26
C GLY A 69 2.69 13.72 4.99
N ILE A 70 2.40 14.67 4.10
CA ILE A 70 1.68 14.41 2.86
C ILE A 70 2.60 13.65 1.89
N TYR A 71 2.05 12.58 1.34
CA TYR A 71 2.63 11.83 0.25
C TYR A 71 2.30 12.45 -1.11
N PHE A 72 3.21 12.30 -2.06
CA PHE A 72 3.04 12.72 -3.45
C PHE A 72 3.76 11.77 -4.39
N HIS A 73 3.39 11.78 -5.67
CA HIS A 73 4.00 10.90 -6.66
C HIS A 73 4.59 11.68 -7.80
N VAL A 74 5.78 11.26 -8.22
CA VAL A 74 6.52 11.84 -9.32
C VAL A 74 6.07 11.18 -10.61
N LYS A 75 5.41 11.97 -11.45
CA LYS A 75 5.00 11.61 -12.80
C LYS A 75 6.19 11.66 -13.75
N ASP A 76 6.91 12.77 -13.71
CA ASP A 76 8.05 13.04 -14.59
C ASP A 76 9.14 13.80 -13.83
N PHE A 77 10.40 13.63 -14.25
CA PHE A 77 11.53 14.41 -13.75
C PHE A 77 12.31 15.04 -14.89
N VAL A 78 12.32 16.37 -14.87
CA VAL A 78 12.98 17.22 -15.87
C VAL A 78 14.30 17.73 -15.31
N ALA A 79 15.41 17.10 -15.72
CA ALA A 79 16.73 17.33 -15.13
C ALA A 79 17.32 18.71 -15.48
N VAL A 80 16.90 19.36 -16.56
CA VAL A 80 17.39 20.70 -16.91
C VAL A 80 16.85 21.78 -15.97
N ASP A 81 15.67 21.53 -15.37
CA ASP A 81 14.98 22.46 -14.48
C ASP A 81 14.99 21.96 -13.02
N ASP A 82 15.62 20.80 -12.76
CA ASP A 82 15.60 20.08 -11.48
C ASP A 82 14.18 19.92 -10.93
N GLU A 83 13.22 19.66 -11.81
CA GLU A 83 11.78 19.73 -11.53
C GLU A 83 11.14 18.35 -11.48
N LEU A 84 10.50 18.05 -10.36
CA LEU A 84 9.59 16.92 -10.19
C LEU A 84 8.19 17.36 -10.59
N GLN A 85 7.64 16.77 -11.66
CA GLN A 85 6.25 16.94 -12.04
C GLN A 85 5.39 15.90 -11.32
N LEU A 86 4.28 16.34 -10.75
CA LEU A 86 3.48 15.52 -9.84
C LEU A 86 2.26 14.91 -10.54
N ALA A 87 1.91 13.68 -10.16
CA ALA A 87 0.73 12.99 -10.68
C ALA A 87 -0.59 13.59 -10.18
N LYS A 88 -0.59 14.20 -8.99
CA LYS A 88 -1.77 14.81 -8.36
C LYS A 88 -1.47 16.18 -7.78
N VAL A 89 -2.53 16.99 -7.68
CA VAL A 89 -2.47 18.34 -7.10
C VAL A 89 -2.22 18.25 -5.59
N LEU A 90 -1.17 18.90 -5.11
CA LEU A 90 -0.89 19.06 -3.69
C LEU A 90 -1.93 19.95 -3.00
N PRO A 91 -2.22 19.75 -1.70
CA PRO A 91 -3.16 20.58 -0.95
C PRO A 91 -2.70 22.03 -0.76
N ALA A 92 -1.41 22.31 -0.97
CA ALA A 92 -0.83 23.66 -0.99
C ALA A 92 0.42 23.71 -1.89
N THR A 93 0.77 24.89 -2.38
CA THR A 93 2.04 25.10 -3.07
C THR A 93 3.20 24.98 -2.08
N PRO A 94 4.22 24.15 -2.34
CA PRO A 94 5.41 24.05 -1.50
C PRO A 94 6.16 25.38 -1.41
N ALA A 95 6.46 25.80 -0.19
CA ALA A 95 7.33 26.94 0.05
C ALA A 95 8.78 26.54 -0.19
N VAL A 96 9.61 27.44 -0.71
CA VAL A 96 11.07 27.27 -0.64
C VAL A 96 11.43 26.97 0.80
N THR A 97 12.29 25.96 1.03
CA THR A 97 12.64 25.36 2.33
C THR A 97 11.75 24.23 2.85
N ASP A 98 10.63 23.91 2.18
CA ASP A 98 9.88 22.70 2.51
C ASP A 98 10.73 21.46 2.20
N THR A 99 10.76 20.51 3.13
CA THR A 99 11.65 19.35 3.09
C THR A 99 10.90 18.06 2.82
N PHE A 100 11.47 17.18 2.01
CA PHE A 100 10.84 15.92 1.63
C PHE A 100 11.89 14.83 1.41
N LYS A 101 11.44 13.58 1.35
CA LYS A 101 12.21 12.41 0.90
C LYS A 101 11.60 11.84 -0.36
N LEU A 102 12.40 11.10 -1.13
CA LEU A 102 11.97 10.34 -2.29
C LEU A 102 12.36 8.87 -2.14
N PHE A 103 11.49 8.00 -2.64
CA PHE A 103 11.60 6.54 -2.60
C PHE A 103 11.23 5.98 -3.96
N PHE A 104 12.06 5.10 -4.55
CA PHE A 104 11.74 4.48 -5.84
C PHE A 104 12.63 3.29 -6.19
N GLY A 105 12.08 2.43 -7.04
CA GLY A 105 12.79 1.33 -7.68
C GLY A 105 13.18 0.21 -6.73
N GLY A 106 14.25 -0.53 -7.06
CA GLY A 106 14.79 -1.57 -6.20
C GLY A 106 16.17 -1.21 -5.61
N ASN A 107 17.12 -2.14 -5.64
CA ASN A 107 18.49 -2.00 -5.12
C ASN A 107 18.65 -2.17 -3.59
N TRP A 108 18.44 -1.14 -2.79
CA TRP A 108 18.72 -1.19 -1.34
C TRP A 108 17.52 -0.72 -0.52
N ARG A 109 17.27 -1.40 0.58
CA ARG A 109 16.33 -0.94 1.62
C ARG A 109 16.81 0.36 2.25
N THR A 110 15.88 1.26 2.52
CA THR A 110 16.12 2.48 3.31
C THR A 110 15.93 2.23 4.80
N THR A 111 16.18 3.24 5.65
CA THR A 111 15.72 3.20 7.05
C THR A 111 14.29 3.68 7.24
N ASP A 112 13.64 4.17 6.17
CA ASP A 112 12.32 4.75 6.24
C ASP A 112 11.26 3.65 6.17
N GLU A 113 10.61 3.42 7.31
CA GLU A 113 9.49 2.48 7.44
C GLU A 113 8.29 3.02 6.63
N ILE A 114 7.66 2.12 5.87
CA ILE A 114 6.35 2.35 5.26
C ILE A 114 5.35 2.38 6.43
N PRO A 115 4.64 3.49 6.65
CA PRO A 115 3.63 3.57 7.70
C PRO A 115 2.56 2.50 7.50
N GLY A 116 1.89 2.11 8.59
CA GLY A 116 0.74 1.20 8.51
C GLY A 116 -0.54 1.90 8.05
N MET A 117 -1.66 1.51 8.64
CA MET A 117 -3.00 2.05 8.38
C MET A 117 -3.12 3.54 8.72
N ASP A 118 -3.91 4.26 7.93
CA ASP A 118 -4.43 5.58 8.33
C ASP A 118 -5.40 5.40 9.51
N ILE A 119 -5.30 6.28 10.51
CA ILE A 119 -6.12 6.21 11.71
C ILE A 119 -6.49 7.59 12.23
N THR A 120 -7.76 7.76 12.63
CA THR A 120 -8.21 9.02 13.23
C THR A 120 -7.53 9.27 14.57
N THR A 121 -7.24 10.53 14.88
CA THR A 121 -6.65 10.92 16.17
C THR A 121 -7.64 10.73 17.32
N PRO A 122 -7.20 10.18 18.48
CA PRO A 122 -8.01 10.12 19.70
C PRO A 122 -8.49 11.50 20.15
N THR A 123 -9.72 11.58 20.66
CA THR A 123 -10.33 12.84 21.12
C THR A 123 -10.68 12.83 22.60
N ASN A 124 -11.09 11.68 23.14
CA ASN A 124 -11.46 11.50 24.54
C ASN A 124 -10.29 10.98 25.38
N VAL A 125 -9.51 10.03 24.83
CA VAL A 125 -8.27 9.51 25.40
C VAL A 125 -7.15 10.50 25.08
N THR A 126 -7.18 11.64 25.78
CA THR A 126 -6.21 12.73 25.59
C THR A 126 -4.80 12.31 25.98
N GLY A 127 -3.79 13.04 25.49
CA GLY A 127 -2.38 12.73 25.79
C GLY A 127 -1.83 11.53 25.03
N VAL A 128 -2.60 10.93 24.12
CA VAL A 128 -2.15 9.82 23.27
C VAL A 128 -2.01 10.28 21.83
N VAL A 129 -0.84 10.02 21.23
CA VAL A 129 -0.57 10.18 19.80
C VAL A 129 -0.33 8.80 19.21
N ILE A 130 -1.04 8.45 18.14
CA ILE A 130 -0.84 7.18 17.45
C ILE A 130 0.30 7.35 16.46
N ASN A 131 1.39 6.63 16.66
CA ASN A 131 2.58 6.69 15.81
C ASN A 131 2.45 5.72 14.62
N ASN A 132 1.83 4.56 14.85
CA ASN A 132 1.62 3.53 13.84
C ASN A 132 0.39 2.67 14.20
N ALA A 133 -0.38 2.29 13.19
CA ALA A 133 -1.41 1.26 13.28
C ALA A 133 -1.06 0.18 12.27
N GLY A 134 -0.71 -1.05 12.70
CA GLY A 134 -0.27 -2.10 11.77
C GLY A 134 -1.30 -2.41 10.67
N PHE A 135 -0.83 -2.78 9.47
CA PHE A 135 -1.68 -3.18 8.33
C PHE A 135 -2.67 -4.29 8.67
N ALA A 136 -2.28 -5.20 9.57
CA ALA A 136 -3.12 -6.29 10.05
C ALA A 136 -4.38 -5.82 10.81
N ASN A 137 -4.50 -4.55 11.22
CA ASN A 137 -5.70 -4.07 11.90
C ASN A 137 -6.96 -4.12 11.02
N GLU A 138 -6.79 -4.09 9.69
CA GLU A 138 -7.87 -3.99 8.68
C GLU A 138 -8.65 -2.67 8.72
N VAL A 139 -9.35 -2.38 7.62
CA VAL A 139 -10.26 -1.23 7.52
C VAL A 139 -11.46 -1.45 8.45
N GLY A 140 -11.83 -0.41 9.19
CA GLY A 140 -13.02 -0.46 10.04
C GLY A 140 -12.91 0.45 11.25
N SER A 141 -13.58 0.05 12.33
CA SER A 141 -13.58 0.81 13.59
C SER A 141 -12.97 -0.04 14.70
N GLY A 142 -11.86 0.44 15.27
CA GLY A 142 -11.29 -0.11 16.49
C GLY A 142 -11.56 0.80 17.69
N THR A 143 -11.32 0.31 18.90
CA THR A 143 -11.54 1.06 20.14
C THR A 143 -10.25 1.16 20.94
N LEU A 144 -9.81 2.38 21.23
CA LEU A 144 -8.76 2.67 22.20
C LEU A 144 -9.41 2.95 23.55
N TYR A 145 -9.03 2.21 24.59
CA TYR A 145 -9.55 2.36 25.94
C TYR A 145 -8.45 2.81 26.90
N TYR A 146 -8.78 3.72 27.81
CA TYR A 146 -7.96 4.09 28.96
C TYR A 146 -8.72 3.79 30.26
N ASP A 147 -8.06 3.04 31.15
CA ASP A 147 -8.49 2.75 32.51
C ASP A 147 -7.72 3.64 33.48
N LEU A 148 -8.42 4.53 34.20
CA LEU A 148 -7.78 5.38 35.20
C LEU A 148 -7.42 4.59 36.46
N SER A 149 -8.20 3.58 36.82
CA SER A 149 -8.00 2.86 38.08
C SER A 149 -6.68 2.08 38.08
N ASP A 150 -6.30 1.56 36.91
CA ASP A 150 -5.07 0.80 36.68
C ASP A 150 -3.98 1.61 35.94
N ASP A 151 -4.25 2.87 35.57
CA ASP A 151 -3.37 3.69 34.72
C ASP A 151 -2.91 2.93 33.46
N SER A 152 -3.86 2.38 32.70
CA SER A 152 -3.54 1.47 31.59
C SER A 152 -4.32 1.75 30.31
N LEU A 153 -3.72 1.38 29.18
CA LEU A 153 -4.32 1.45 27.85
C LEU A 153 -4.60 0.05 27.31
N SER A 154 -5.65 -0.11 26.50
CA SER A 154 -5.84 -1.31 25.66
C SER A 154 -6.38 -0.95 24.28
N TRP A 155 -6.13 -1.84 23.33
CA TRP A 155 -6.58 -1.73 21.95
C TRP A 155 -7.50 -2.87 21.58
N LYS A 156 -8.64 -2.54 20.98
CA LYS A 156 -9.53 -3.48 20.31
C LYS A 156 -9.55 -3.17 18.82
N ALA A 157 -8.95 -4.03 18.01
CA ALA A 157 -8.89 -3.83 16.58
C ALA A 157 -10.27 -4.06 15.91
N PRO A 158 -10.49 -3.54 14.69
CA PRO A 158 -11.65 -3.90 13.88
C PRO A 158 -11.84 -5.42 13.79
N GLY A 159 -13.09 -5.88 13.94
CA GLY A 159 -13.47 -7.28 13.87
C GLY A 159 -13.21 -8.10 15.15
N ASP A 160 -12.40 -7.62 16.09
CA ASP A 160 -12.09 -8.37 17.31
C ASP A 160 -13.30 -8.45 18.25
N SER A 161 -13.45 -9.58 18.94
CA SER A 161 -14.54 -9.80 19.87
C SER A 161 -14.30 -9.17 21.26
N GLY A 162 -13.04 -8.98 21.65
CA GLY A 162 -12.63 -8.46 22.96
C GLY A 162 -11.48 -7.47 22.88
N ASP A 163 -11.21 -6.80 24.00
CA ASP A 163 -10.10 -5.86 24.14
C ASP A 163 -8.77 -6.62 24.28
N GLY A 164 -7.70 -5.95 23.87
CA GLY A 164 -6.34 -6.39 24.09
C GLY A 164 -5.92 -6.39 25.56
N GLU A 165 -4.68 -6.82 25.80
CA GLU A 165 -4.07 -6.77 27.13
C GLU A 165 -3.94 -5.32 27.63
N LEU A 166 -4.20 -5.09 28.92
CA LEU A 166 -3.97 -3.78 29.55
C LEU A 166 -2.47 -3.51 29.65
N VAL A 167 -2.05 -2.37 29.10
CA VAL A 167 -0.66 -1.90 29.11
C VAL A 167 -0.53 -0.78 30.12
N ASP A 168 0.23 -1.00 31.18
CA ASP A 168 0.52 -0.03 32.25
C ASP A 168 1.31 1.17 31.70
N VAL A 169 0.74 2.36 31.83
CA VAL A 169 1.35 3.64 31.44
C VAL A 169 1.71 4.52 32.64
N SER A 170 1.60 4.00 33.87
CA SER A 170 1.93 4.71 35.12
C SER A 170 3.42 5.09 35.23
N ALA A 171 4.28 4.48 34.41
CA ALA A 171 5.69 4.85 34.30
C ALA A 171 5.91 6.27 33.73
N GLY A 172 4.88 6.86 33.11
CA GLY A 172 4.89 8.23 32.62
C GLY A 172 4.99 8.35 31.10
N ASP A 173 5.55 9.47 30.63
CA ASP A 173 5.70 9.76 29.20
C ASP A 173 6.55 8.69 28.50
N GLY A 174 6.11 8.22 27.34
CA GLY A 174 6.82 7.14 26.64
C GLY A 174 6.13 6.64 25.37
N VAL A 175 6.76 5.64 24.73
CA VAL A 175 6.19 4.90 23.60
C VAL A 175 5.74 3.54 24.10
N TYR A 176 4.51 3.16 23.75
CA TYR A 176 3.86 1.93 24.19
C TYR A 176 3.31 1.16 23.00
N GLU A 177 3.36 -0.17 23.08
CA GLU A 177 2.81 -1.08 22.09
C GLU A 177 1.50 -1.65 22.65
N LEU A 178 0.39 -1.47 21.94
CA LEU A 178 -0.93 -1.96 22.32
C LEU A 178 -1.34 -3.06 21.34
N PHE A 179 -1.35 -4.30 21.81
CA PHE A 179 -1.80 -5.43 21.00
C PHE A 179 -3.29 -5.67 21.19
N SER A 180 -3.96 -6.07 20.13
CA SER A 180 -5.34 -6.53 20.20
C SER A 180 -5.44 -7.92 20.84
N ALA A 181 -6.66 -8.42 21.05
CA ALA A 181 -6.90 -9.71 21.67
C ALA A 181 -6.23 -10.89 20.92
N SER A 182 -6.10 -10.81 19.58
CA SER A 182 -5.41 -11.84 18.77
C SER A 182 -3.88 -11.73 18.83
N ARG A 183 -3.36 -10.57 19.23
CA ARG A 183 -1.92 -10.20 19.18
C ARG A 183 -1.31 -10.09 17.78
N GLU A 184 -2.11 -10.29 16.73
CA GLU A 184 -1.70 -10.08 15.33
C GLU A 184 -1.90 -8.62 14.90
N LYS A 185 -2.77 -7.89 15.60
CA LYS A 185 -3.13 -6.50 15.32
C LYS A 185 -2.61 -5.61 16.43
N PHE A 186 -2.10 -4.42 16.12
CA PHE A 186 -1.45 -3.55 17.11
C PHE A 186 -1.52 -2.06 16.77
N LEU A 187 -1.35 -1.24 17.81
CA LEU A 187 -0.99 0.18 17.72
C LEU A 187 0.36 0.43 18.40
N ILE A 188 1.12 1.38 17.88
CA ILE A 188 2.25 1.99 18.58
C ILE A 188 1.84 3.42 18.93
N VAL A 189 1.87 3.78 20.20
CA VAL A 189 1.41 5.08 20.68
C VAL A 189 2.47 5.81 21.50
N THR A 190 2.53 7.14 21.38
CA THR A 190 3.26 8.01 22.31
C THR A 190 2.28 8.55 23.34
N VAL A 191 2.58 8.37 24.63
CA VAL A 191 1.78 8.88 25.75
C VAL A 191 2.48 10.07 26.39
N THR A 192 1.72 11.13 26.62
CA THR A 192 2.05 12.26 27.52
C THR A 192 1.19 12.11 28.76
N TYR A 193 1.75 11.50 29.81
CA TYR A 193 1.00 11.00 30.97
C TYR A 193 0.23 12.11 31.69
N ALA A 194 0.82 13.29 31.85
CA ALA A 194 0.15 14.44 32.48
C ALA A 194 -1.09 14.96 31.70
N SER A 195 -1.26 14.52 30.46
CA SER A 195 -2.39 14.86 29.59
C SER A 195 -3.44 13.73 29.49
N LEU A 196 -3.26 12.61 30.20
CA LEU A 196 -4.24 11.53 30.22
C LEU A 196 -5.55 11.98 30.91
N PRO A 197 -6.69 11.38 30.55
CA PRO A 197 -7.98 11.75 31.14
C PRO A 197 -8.06 11.52 32.65
N GLY A 198 -8.84 12.36 33.35
CA GLY A 198 -9.11 12.19 34.79
C GLY A 198 -10.21 11.18 35.12
N SER A 199 -10.58 10.31 34.18
CA SER A 199 -11.58 9.24 34.32
C SER A 199 -11.36 8.20 33.22
N ASP A 200 -11.97 7.02 33.32
CA ASP A 200 -12.00 6.06 32.22
C ASP A 200 -12.59 6.71 30.96
N GLN A 201 -11.95 6.47 29.82
CA GLN A 201 -12.37 7.02 28.52
C GLN A 201 -12.13 6.01 27.42
N ASN A 202 -12.84 6.18 26.30
CA ASN A 202 -12.54 5.48 25.06
C ASN A 202 -12.75 6.36 23.84
N ASP A 203 -12.04 6.03 22.77
CA ASP A 203 -12.29 6.54 21.43
C ASP A 203 -12.55 5.37 20.49
N VAL A 204 -13.57 5.53 19.64
CA VAL A 204 -13.76 4.69 18.46
C VAL A 204 -12.98 5.34 17.32
N LEU A 205 -11.93 4.66 16.88
CA LEU A 205 -11.01 5.16 15.88
C LEU A 205 -11.34 4.52 14.53
N ALA A 206 -11.51 5.34 13.50
CA ALA A 206 -11.68 4.83 12.15
C ALA A 206 -10.31 4.56 11.54
N LEU A 207 -10.14 3.35 11.00
CA LEU A 207 -8.98 2.93 10.25
C LEU A 207 -9.32 2.87 8.77
N THR A 208 -8.48 3.48 7.95
CA THR A 208 -8.57 3.45 6.50
C THR A 208 -7.26 3.02 5.89
N ASN A 209 -7.37 2.59 4.64
CA ASN A 209 -6.24 2.26 3.80
C ASN A 209 -5.40 3.52 3.52
N PRO A 210 -4.08 3.52 3.78
CA PRO A 210 -3.20 4.60 3.33
C PRO A 210 -3.25 4.72 1.81
N VAL A 211 -3.37 5.95 1.33
CA VAL A 211 -3.51 6.27 -0.09
C VAL A 211 -2.21 6.86 -0.62
N GLY A 212 -1.62 6.25 -1.65
CA GLY A 212 -0.36 6.72 -2.24
C GLY A 212 0.90 6.41 -1.42
N GLU A 213 0.79 5.76 -0.27
CA GLU A 213 1.96 5.61 0.60
C GLU A 213 2.83 4.41 0.20
N VAL A 214 2.25 3.35 -0.37
CA VAL A 214 2.99 2.12 -0.73
C VAL A 214 3.17 1.98 -2.24
N ILE A 215 2.11 2.33 -2.99
CA ILE A 215 2.06 2.28 -4.45
C ILE A 215 1.69 3.69 -4.90
N PRO A 216 2.41 4.30 -5.86
CA PRO A 216 2.08 5.63 -6.31
C PRO A 216 0.79 5.63 -7.14
N ASP A 217 -0.01 6.69 -6.99
CA ASP A 217 -1.19 6.97 -7.80
C ASP A 217 -0.78 7.39 -9.22
N PHE A 218 -1.48 6.86 -10.24
CA PHE A 218 -1.27 7.21 -11.63
C PHE A 218 -2.53 7.39 -12.47
N GLU A 219 -2.42 8.17 -13.53
CA GLU A 219 -3.52 8.40 -14.47
C GLU A 219 -3.25 7.60 -15.76
N GLY A 220 -4.12 6.65 -16.11
CA GLY A 220 -3.89 5.75 -17.25
C GLY A 220 -4.06 6.38 -18.63
N TYR A 221 -4.34 7.68 -18.75
CA TYR A 221 -4.23 8.39 -20.03
C TYR A 221 -2.76 8.57 -20.48
N GLU A 222 -1.79 8.26 -19.62
CA GLU A 222 -0.34 8.29 -19.91
C GLU A 222 0.16 7.05 -20.67
N THR A 223 -0.72 6.10 -20.99
CA THR A 223 -0.35 4.76 -21.50
C THR A 223 -0.33 4.64 -23.03
N ALA A 224 -0.65 5.69 -23.78
CA ALA A 224 -0.50 5.79 -25.24
C ALA A 224 -0.92 4.53 -26.04
N GLY A 225 -2.13 4.00 -25.82
CA GLY A 225 -2.76 3.01 -26.70
C GLY A 225 -2.82 1.56 -26.22
N SER A 226 -2.02 1.14 -25.24
CA SER A 226 -1.90 -0.30 -24.90
C SER A 226 -1.99 -0.64 -23.41
N GLY A 227 -2.19 0.35 -22.55
CA GLY A 227 -1.92 0.16 -21.12
C GLY A 227 -0.42 0.06 -20.82
N LYS A 228 -0.05 0.01 -19.53
CA LYS A 228 1.32 -0.10 -19.04
C LYS A 228 1.40 -1.07 -17.87
N GLU A 229 2.48 -1.84 -17.81
CA GLU A 229 2.87 -2.58 -16.61
C GLU A 229 3.88 -1.76 -15.79
N ARG A 230 3.76 -1.78 -14.47
CA ARG A 230 4.69 -1.11 -13.55
C ARG A 230 5.11 -2.04 -12.43
N PHE A 231 6.31 -1.83 -11.93
CA PHE A 231 6.97 -2.67 -10.95
C PHE A 231 7.43 -1.84 -9.75
N HIS A 232 6.85 -2.11 -8.57
CA HIS A 232 7.21 -1.45 -7.32
C HIS A 232 7.72 -2.47 -6.32
N LEU A 233 8.84 -2.18 -5.67
CA LEU A 233 9.38 -3.02 -4.61
C LEU A 233 9.00 -2.46 -3.25
N VAL A 234 8.61 -3.33 -2.34
CA VAL A 234 8.59 -3.07 -0.90
C VAL A 234 9.46 -4.11 -0.21
N VAL A 235 10.10 -3.73 0.89
CA VAL A 235 11.03 -4.63 1.60
C VAL A 235 10.46 -4.99 2.96
N VAL A 236 10.33 -6.28 3.24
CA VAL A 236 9.93 -6.80 4.54
C VAL A 236 11.14 -7.28 5.32
N LYS A 237 11.12 -7.00 6.63
CA LYS A 237 12.18 -7.40 7.56
C LYS A 237 11.57 -7.71 8.93
N ASN A 238 12.08 -8.76 9.56
CA ASN A 238 11.89 -9.00 10.97
C ASN A 238 12.92 -8.18 11.77
N GLU A 239 12.46 -7.29 12.65
CA GLU A 239 13.33 -6.54 13.57
C GLU A 239 13.43 -7.17 14.97
N ASP A 240 12.83 -8.33 15.18
CA ASP A 240 12.96 -9.06 16.43
C ASP A 240 14.31 -9.79 16.51
N GLY A 241 15.31 -9.13 17.11
CA GLY A 241 16.62 -9.74 17.34
C GLY A 241 16.64 -10.95 18.28
N ALA A 242 15.49 -11.30 18.89
CA ALA A 242 15.37 -12.46 19.78
C ALA A 242 14.65 -13.66 19.14
N ASP A 243 13.94 -13.47 18.04
CA ASP A 243 13.06 -14.51 17.50
C ASP A 243 12.95 -14.49 15.96
N THR A 244 12.62 -15.64 15.38
CA THR A 244 12.44 -15.84 13.94
C THR A 244 10.96 -15.96 13.64
N MET A 245 10.47 -15.19 12.66
CA MET A 245 9.11 -15.37 12.14
C MET A 245 9.10 -16.61 11.24
N ASN A 246 8.26 -17.60 11.55
CA ASN A 246 8.22 -18.85 10.80
C ASN A 246 7.05 -18.84 9.82
N ASP A 247 7.25 -19.50 8.68
CA ASP A 247 6.26 -19.61 7.59
C ASP A 247 5.64 -18.27 7.19
N VAL A 248 6.48 -17.24 7.05
CA VAL A 248 6.06 -15.94 6.54
C VAL A 248 5.54 -16.11 5.12
N ARG A 249 4.39 -15.51 4.83
CA ARG A 249 3.69 -15.57 3.54
C ARG A 249 3.19 -14.21 3.14
N ALA A 250 3.18 -13.92 1.83
CA ALA A 250 2.61 -12.70 1.27
C ALA A 250 1.58 -13.04 0.19
N TYR A 251 0.40 -12.45 0.26
CA TYR A 251 -0.66 -12.64 -0.74
C TYR A 251 -1.50 -11.38 -0.91
N ILE A 252 -2.25 -11.34 -2.01
CA ILE A 252 -3.13 -10.26 -2.36
C ILE A 252 -4.41 -10.40 -1.54
N LYS A 253 -4.79 -9.37 -0.80
CA LYS A 253 -6.08 -9.34 -0.13
C LYS A 253 -7.18 -9.32 -1.19
N ALA A 254 -8.09 -10.27 -1.06
CA ALA A 254 -9.30 -10.36 -1.85
C ALA A 254 -10.02 -9.01 -1.93
N ALA A 255 -10.24 -8.52 -3.16
CA ALA A 255 -11.06 -7.35 -3.41
C ALA A 255 -12.53 -7.62 -3.01
N GLU A 256 -13.36 -6.58 -2.91
CA GLU A 256 -14.79 -6.78 -2.71
C GLU A 256 -15.36 -7.67 -3.83
N GLY A 257 -16.00 -8.77 -3.46
CA GLY A 257 -16.56 -9.74 -4.41
C GLY A 257 -15.56 -10.69 -5.04
N ASP A 258 -14.30 -10.67 -4.60
CA ASP A 258 -13.30 -11.63 -5.05
C ASP A 258 -13.66 -13.07 -4.64
N GLY A 259 -13.35 -14.03 -5.52
CA GLY A 259 -13.80 -15.41 -5.45
C GLY A 259 -15.33 -15.63 -5.58
N VAL A 260 -16.14 -14.57 -5.67
CA VAL A 260 -17.59 -14.69 -5.90
C VAL A 260 -17.85 -14.85 -7.40
N GLN A 261 -18.42 -15.99 -7.77
CA GLN A 261 -18.80 -16.28 -9.15
C GLN A 261 -20.24 -15.89 -9.45
N THR A 262 -20.45 -15.33 -10.63
CA THR A 262 -21.77 -15.02 -11.20
C THR A 262 -21.79 -15.39 -12.69
N THR A 263 -22.93 -15.24 -13.36
CA THR A 263 -23.07 -15.59 -14.78
C THR A 263 -23.51 -14.42 -15.65
N LEU A 264 -23.01 -14.38 -16.89
CA LEU A 264 -23.44 -13.41 -17.89
C LEU A 264 -24.88 -13.65 -18.35
N VAL A 265 -25.64 -12.56 -18.49
CA VAL A 265 -26.98 -12.55 -19.07
C VAL A 265 -26.93 -12.27 -20.58
N ASP A 266 -25.91 -11.53 -21.02
CA ASP A 266 -25.68 -11.14 -22.41
C ASP A 266 -24.38 -11.74 -22.98
N ALA A 267 -24.32 -11.89 -24.30
CA ALA A 267 -23.08 -12.21 -24.99
C ALA A 267 -22.23 -10.92 -25.15
N VAL A 268 -20.91 -11.05 -25.04
CA VAL A 268 -19.98 -9.91 -25.07
C VAL A 268 -18.98 -10.09 -26.20
N THR A 269 -18.78 -9.05 -27.01
CA THR A 269 -17.77 -9.10 -28.08
C THR A 269 -16.37 -8.74 -27.54
N ILE A 270 -15.35 -8.75 -28.39
CA ILE A 270 -14.00 -8.28 -28.00
C ILE A 270 -13.87 -6.75 -27.95
N ALA A 271 -14.85 -6.01 -28.48
CA ALA A 271 -14.85 -4.56 -28.43
C ALA A 271 -15.32 -4.05 -27.05
N ALA A 272 -15.00 -2.78 -26.75
CA ALA A 272 -15.58 -2.08 -25.61
C ALA A 272 -17.11 -2.08 -25.72
N ASP A 273 -17.79 -2.49 -24.66
CA ASP A 273 -19.24 -2.59 -24.63
C ASP A 273 -19.74 -2.63 -23.17
N ASN A 274 -21.04 -2.89 -23.00
CA ASN A 274 -21.67 -3.17 -21.72
C ASN A 274 -22.30 -4.56 -21.73
N PHE A 275 -22.42 -5.17 -20.56
CA PHE A 275 -23.03 -6.49 -20.40
C PHE A 275 -23.66 -6.64 -19.02
N ASP A 276 -24.72 -7.44 -18.92
CA ASP A 276 -25.40 -7.69 -17.66
C ASP A 276 -24.90 -8.96 -16.96
N LEU A 277 -24.72 -8.84 -15.64
CA LEU A 277 -24.49 -9.94 -14.70
C LEU A 277 -25.83 -10.44 -14.15
N THR A 278 -25.89 -11.71 -13.74
CA THR A 278 -27.07 -12.25 -13.05
C THR A 278 -27.24 -11.60 -11.67
N ASP A 279 -26.12 -11.47 -10.94
CA ASP A 279 -26.00 -10.71 -9.70
C ASP A 279 -24.56 -10.18 -9.61
N GLY A 280 -24.40 -8.87 -9.70
CA GLY A 280 -23.11 -8.19 -9.54
C GLY A 280 -23.03 -7.43 -8.22
N SER A 281 -23.95 -7.63 -7.27
CA SER A 281 -24.06 -6.80 -6.07
C SER A 281 -22.83 -6.84 -5.16
N SER A 282 -22.07 -7.93 -5.19
CA SER A 282 -20.81 -8.07 -4.47
C SER A 282 -19.60 -7.54 -5.23
N PHE A 283 -19.70 -7.21 -6.52
CA PHE A 283 -18.55 -6.75 -7.30
C PHE A 283 -18.31 -5.25 -7.07
N PRO A 284 -17.09 -4.74 -7.26
CA PRO A 284 -16.82 -3.31 -7.13
C PRO A 284 -17.69 -2.47 -8.07
N GLU A 285 -17.97 -1.24 -7.68
CA GLU A 285 -18.76 -0.32 -8.52
C GLU A 285 -17.92 0.33 -9.62
N ARG A 286 -16.59 0.40 -9.46
CA ARG A 286 -15.67 1.10 -10.37
C ARG A 286 -14.33 0.40 -10.41
N SER A 287 -13.67 0.55 -11.56
CA SER A 287 -12.25 0.23 -11.75
C SER A 287 -11.86 -1.14 -11.22
N PHE A 288 -12.23 -2.19 -11.93
CA PHE A 288 -11.86 -3.56 -11.57
C PHE A 288 -11.69 -4.46 -12.79
N TRP A 289 -10.87 -5.50 -12.64
CA TRP A 289 -10.77 -6.58 -13.61
C TRP A 289 -11.80 -7.67 -13.31
N ILE A 290 -12.40 -8.21 -14.37
CA ILE A 290 -13.32 -9.35 -14.31
C ILE A 290 -12.80 -10.44 -15.23
N LYS A 291 -12.68 -11.66 -14.72
CA LYS A 291 -12.26 -12.85 -15.45
C LYS A 291 -13.47 -13.68 -15.84
N ASN A 292 -13.52 -14.10 -17.10
CA ASN A 292 -14.38 -15.18 -17.55
C ASN A 292 -13.66 -16.52 -17.34
N VAL A 293 -14.06 -17.21 -16.28
CA VAL A 293 -13.50 -18.49 -15.85
C VAL A 293 -13.76 -19.60 -16.88
N THR A 294 -14.80 -19.44 -17.71
CA THR A 294 -15.18 -20.43 -18.73
C THR A 294 -14.29 -20.36 -19.97
N LYS A 295 -13.83 -19.16 -20.33
CA LYS A 295 -13.09 -18.88 -21.57
C LYS A 295 -11.61 -18.58 -21.37
N ASP A 296 -11.19 -18.35 -20.12
CA ASP A 296 -9.84 -17.89 -19.78
C ASP A 296 -9.49 -16.56 -20.47
N ASP A 297 -10.42 -15.60 -20.32
CA ASP A 297 -10.32 -14.22 -20.82
C ASP A 297 -10.64 -13.25 -19.66
N CYS A 298 -10.19 -12.01 -19.75
CA CYS A 298 -10.45 -10.98 -18.75
C CYS A 298 -10.84 -9.64 -19.40
N ARG A 299 -11.60 -8.82 -18.69
CA ARG A 299 -11.97 -7.46 -19.11
C ARG A 299 -11.78 -6.48 -17.99
N TYR A 300 -11.40 -5.27 -18.36
CA TYR A 300 -11.42 -4.15 -17.43
C TYR A 300 -12.81 -3.51 -17.43
N VAL A 301 -13.40 -3.34 -16.25
CA VAL A 301 -14.70 -2.67 -16.05
C VAL A 301 -14.45 -1.27 -15.49
N PHE A 302 -14.80 -0.25 -16.26
CA PHE A 302 -14.68 1.15 -15.83
C PHE A 302 -15.61 1.44 -14.66
N PHE A 303 -16.86 1.02 -14.80
CA PHE A 303 -17.88 1.13 -13.78
C PHE A 303 -19.00 0.13 -13.99
N ARG A 304 -19.74 -0.11 -12.92
CA ARG A 304 -20.94 -0.93 -12.89
C ARG A 304 -22.12 -0.08 -12.40
N SER A 305 -23.29 -0.29 -12.99
CA SER A 305 -24.54 0.35 -12.59
C SER A 305 -25.59 -0.73 -12.35
N GLY A 306 -25.77 -1.15 -11.09
CA GLY A 306 -26.56 -2.33 -10.79
C GLY A 306 -25.88 -3.57 -11.36
N ASN A 307 -26.56 -4.40 -12.13
CA ASN A 307 -25.91 -5.58 -12.72
C ASN A 307 -25.20 -5.32 -14.05
N THR A 308 -25.32 -4.12 -14.61
CA THR A 308 -24.72 -3.76 -15.89
C THR A 308 -23.27 -3.28 -15.69
N CYS A 309 -22.32 -3.98 -16.30
CA CYS A 309 -20.91 -3.61 -16.34
C CYS A 309 -20.58 -2.87 -17.65
N TYR A 310 -19.73 -1.85 -17.59
CA TYR A 310 -19.22 -1.12 -18.76
C TYR A 310 -17.73 -1.37 -18.88
N SER A 311 -17.31 -2.07 -19.94
CA SER A 311 -15.94 -2.56 -20.06
C SER A 311 -15.14 -1.90 -21.18
N ALA A 312 -13.83 -1.87 -20.99
CA ALA A 312 -12.87 -1.61 -22.06
C ALA A 312 -12.93 -2.72 -23.11
N ASP A 313 -12.28 -2.47 -24.25
CA ASP A 313 -12.03 -3.54 -25.22
C ASP A 313 -11.06 -4.58 -24.65
N ALA A 314 -11.11 -5.79 -25.20
CA ALA A 314 -10.31 -6.92 -24.74
C ALA A 314 -8.82 -6.81 -25.06
N THR A 315 -8.41 -5.85 -25.90
CA THR A 315 -7.08 -5.88 -26.52
C THR A 315 -5.98 -5.42 -25.58
N GLY A 316 -6.32 -4.66 -24.53
CA GLY A 316 -5.42 -4.30 -23.44
C GLY A 316 -5.35 -5.32 -22.30
N GLY A 317 -5.68 -6.60 -22.54
CA GLY A 317 -5.87 -7.64 -21.51
C GLY A 317 -4.76 -7.78 -20.45
N LEU A 318 -5.07 -8.47 -19.36
CA LEU A 318 -4.19 -8.71 -18.20
C LEU A 318 -3.51 -10.08 -18.29
N ARG A 319 -2.30 -10.26 -17.73
CA ARG A 319 -1.64 -11.58 -17.52
C ARG A 319 -1.65 -12.53 -18.74
N ASP A 320 -1.45 -11.99 -19.94
CA ASP A 320 -1.48 -12.74 -21.21
C ASP A 320 -2.81 -13.48 -21.51
N PHE A 321 -3.92 -13.12 -20.84
CA PHE A 321 -5.23 -13.66 -21.15
C PHE A 321 -5.59 -13.40 -22.61
N THR A 322 -6.10 -14.43 -23.29
CA THR A 322 -6.42 -14.34 -24.71
C THR A 322 -7.84 -13.81 -24.89
N ALA A 323 -7.94 -12.60 -25.42
CA ALA A 323 -9.20 -11.95 -25.79
C ALA A 323 -10.15 -12.87 -26.57
N GLN A 324 -11.34 -13.10 -26.03
CA GLN A 324 -12.37 -13.95 -26.64
C GLN A 324 -13.76 -13.32 -26.51
N ALA A 325 -14.66 -13.65 -27.44
CA ALA A 325 -16.07 -13.34 -27.23
C ALA A 325 -16.63 -14.19 -26.08
N TRP A 326 -17.44 -13.59 -25.22
CA TRP A 326 -18.11 -14.27 -24.11
C TRP A 326 -19.53 -14.65 -24.51
N ASP A 327 -19.98 -15.81 -24.05
CA ASP A 327 -21.31 -16.34 -24.33
C ASP A 327 -22.24 -16.13 -23.13
N ILE A 328 -23.55 -16.08 -23.38
CA ILE A 328 -24.57 -16.06 -22.32
C ILE A 328 -24.39 -17.28 -21.42
N GLY A 329 -24.39 -17.07 -20.10
CA GLY A 329 -24.21 -18.12 -19.10
C GLY A 329 -22.76 -18.45 -18.79
N ASP A 330 -21.77 -17.82 -19.45
CA ASP A 330 -20.38 -17.93 -19.01
C ASP A 330 -20.24 -17.45 -17.56
N THR A 331 -19.41 -18.16 -16.81
CA THR A 331 -19.11 -17.85 -15.41
C THR A 331 -17.99 -16.83 -15.32
N VAL A 332 -18.20 -15.81 -14.50
CA VAL A 332 -17.27 -14.70 -14.30
C VAL A 332 -17.01 -14.43 -12.82
N GLU A 333 -15.82 -13.95 -12.49
CA GLU A 333 -15.38 -13.56 -11.14
C GLU A 333 -14.53 -12.28 -11.19
N VAL A 334 -14.48 -11.53 -10.09
CA VAL A 334 -13.52 -10.43 -9.95
C VAL A 334 -12.11 -11.01 -9.96
N LEU A 335 -11.19 -10.30 -10.60
CA LEU A 335 -9.80 -10.71 -10.72
C LEU A 335 -8.92 -9.70 -9.98
N PRO A 336 -7.93 -10.13 -9.18
CA PRO A 336 -6.99 -9.21 -8.55
C PRO A 336 -6.31 -8.34 -9.61
N GLU A 337 -6.15 -7.05 -9.32
CA GLU A 337 -5.63 -6.06 -10.29
C GLU A 337 -4.09 -6.00 -10.34
N MET A 338 -3.43 -6.64 -9.37
CA MET A 338 -1.97 -6.68 -9.27
C MET A 338 -1.45 -8.11 -9.21
N ASP A 339 -0.15 -8.26 -9.42
CA ASP A 339 0.59 -9.49 -9.16
C ASP A 339 1.68 -9.23 -8.14
N LEU A 340 2.05 -10.27 -7.40
CA LEU A 340 3.17 -10.24 -6.49
C LEU A 340 4.29 -11.13 -7.03
N GLY A 341 5.53 -10.69 -6.82
CA GLY A 341 6.73 -11.46 -7.08
C GLY A 341 7.68 -11.40 -5.89
N LEU A 342 8.28 -12.54 -5.54
CA LEU A 342 9.22 -12.61 -4.42
C LEU A 342 10.65 -12.42 -4.92
N ASP A 343 11.37 -11.47 -4.33
CA ASP A 343 12.81 -11.29 -4.48
C ASP A 343 13.50 -11.66 -3.17
N ALA A 344 14.21 -12.78 -3.19
CA ALA A 344 14.97 -13.32 -2.07
C ALA A 344 16.46 -13.11 -2.34
N PRO A 345 17.01 -11.90 -2.10
CA PRO A 345 18.32 -11.58 -2.59
C PRO A 345 19.40 -12.36 -1.82
N SER A 346 20.38 -12.89 -2.55
CA SER A 346 21.52 -13.61 -1.94
C SER A 346 22.50 -12.68 -1.20
N THR A 347 22.38 -11.38 -1.43
CA THR A 347 23.03 -10.27 -0.74
C THR A 347 21.94 -9.39 -0.15
N LEU A 348 22.27 -8.36 0.63
CA LEU A 348 21.25 -7.39 1.07
C LEU A 348 20.81 -6.43 -0.06
N GLN A 349 20.96 -6.83 -1.33
CA GLN A 349 20.74 -6.02 -2.52
C GLN A 349 19.70 -6.67 -3.43
N PHE A 350 18.61 -5.97 -3.67
CA PHE A 350 17.53 -6.36 -4.57
C PHE A 350 17.84 -6.05 -6.02
N GLU A 351 17.01 -6.57 -6.91
CA GLU A 351 17.05 -6.18 -8.31
C GLU A 351 16.88 -4.69 -8.52
N ASN A 352 17.44 -4.18 -9.62
CA ASN A 352 17.45 -2.75 -9.92
C ASN A 352 17.09 -2.50 -11.39
N PRO A 353 15.79 -2.69 -11.76
CA PRO A 353 15.34 -2.48 -13.12
C PRO A 353 15.64 -1.06 -13.60
N ALA A 354 15.82 -0.87 -14.91
CA ALA A 354 16.22 0.40 -15.49
C ALA A 354 15.18 1.51 -15.21
N THR A 355 13.91 1.18 -15.40
CA THR A 355 12.72 2.01 -15.17
C THR A 355 11.68 1.22 -14.38
N GLU A 356 10.65 1.89 -13.87
CA GLU A 356 9.50 1.22 -13.25
C GLU A 356 8.68 0.37 -14.23
N GLU A 357 8.83 0.57 -15.54
CA GLU A 357 8.16 -0.23 -16.58
C GLU A 357 9.00 -1.46 -17.01
N THR A 358 10.20 -1.63 -16.43
CA THR A 358 11.07 -2.76 -16.74
C THR A 358 10.88 -3.87 -15.72
N THR A 359 10.44 -5.05 -16.16
CA THR A 359 10.31 -6.23 -15.31
C THR A 359 11.65 -6.59 -14.64
N PRO A 360 11.69 -6.81 -13.30
CA PRO A 360 12.83 -7.43 -12.64
C PRO A 360 13.10 -8.83 -13.21
N GLY A 361 14.33 -9.11 -13.62
CA GLY A 361 14.68 -10.23 -14.50
C GLY A 361 14.70 -11.62 -13.85
N ALA A 362 14.86 -11.73 -12.53
CA ALA A 362 14.87 -12.98 -11.77
C ALA A 362 13.64 -13.14 -10.85
N VAL A 363 12.66 -12.25 -10.97
CA VAL A 363 11.42 -12.31 -10.18
C VAL A 363 10.30 -12.93 -11.01
N ALA A 364 9.69 -13.98 -10.48
CA ALA A 364 8.48 -14.57 -11.05
C ALA A 364 7.25 -13.93 -10.40
N PHE A 365 6.29 -13.50 -11.23
CA PHE A 365 5.05 -12.88 -10.78
C PHE A 365 3.89 -13.87 -10.84
N SER A 366 3.02 -13.80 -9.84
CA SER A 366 1.75 -14.52 -9.76
C SER A 366 0.71 -13.65 -9.07
N ALA A 367 -0.56 -14.07 -9.09
CA ALA A 367 -1.65 -13.38 -8.40
C ALA A 367 -2.12 -14.22 -7.19
N PRO A 368 -1.29 -14.40 -6.15
CA PRO A 368 -1.71 -15.21 -5.02
C PRO A 368 -2.79 -14.44 -4.26
N ASP A 369 -4.02 -14.92 -4.20
CA ASP A 369 -5.15 -14.21 -3.56
C ASP A 369 -5.71 -14.94 -2.33
N THR A 370 -5.05 -16.03 -1.93
CA THR A 370 -5.36 -16.81 -0.74
C THR A 370 -4.11 -17.12 0.09
N TYR A 371 -4.33 -17.68 1.29
CA TYR A 371 -3.22 -18.16 2.12
C TYR A 371 -2.49 -19.37 1.51
N ASP A 372 -3.22 -20.23 0.79
CA ASP A 372 -2.71 -21.50 0.28
C ASP A 372 -1.88 -21.33 -1.00
N ASP A 373 -2.12 -20.28 -1.77
CA ASP A 373 -1.35 -19.92 -2.97
C ASP A 373 -0.37 -18.76 -2.75
N ALA A 374 -0.31 -18.22 -1.52
CA ALA A 374 0.60 -17.15 -1.10
C ALA A 374 2.06 -17.34 -1.54
N LEU A 375 2.75 -16.22 -1.79
CA LEU A 375 4.21 -16.21 -1.92
C LEU A 375 4.83 -16.69 -0.62
N GLN A 376 5.54 -17.81 -0.66
CA GLN A 376 6.19 -18.37 0.51
C GLN A 376 7.55 -17.70 0.74
N ILE A 377 7.62 -16.82 1.75
CA ILE A 377 8.87 -16.23 2.24
C ILE A 377 9.60 -17.23 3.14
N GLY A 378 8.87 -17.99 3.96
CA GLY A 378 9.43 -19.02 4.83
C GLY A 378 9.89 -18.45 6.17
N ALA A 379 11.01 -18.93 6.70
CA ALA A 379 11.55 -18.40 7.96
C ALA A 379 12.27 -17.07 7.71
N LEU A 380 11.95 -16.05 8.50
CA LEU A 380 12.51 -14.70 8.41
C LEU A 380 13.24 -14.37 9.73
N ALA A 381 14.55 -14.55 9.74
CA ALA A 381 15.39 -14.15 10.88
C ALA A 381 15.59 -12.63 10.90
N ASP A 382 16.13 -12.10 12.01
CA ASP A 382 16.41 -10.68 12.20
C ASP A 382 17.47 -10.12 11.22
N THR A 383 18.33 -10.99 10.68
CA THR A 383 19.31 -10.63 9.66
C THR A 383 18.75 -10.64 8.25
N ASP A 384 17.62 -11.31 8.04
CA ASP A 384 17.08 -11.55 6.71
C ASP A 384 16.27 -10.34 6.23
N ILE A 385 16.21 -10.17 4.90
CA ILE A 385 15.34 -9.22 4.22
C ILE A 385 14.78 -9.90 2.97
N TYR A 386 13.52 -9.61 2.65
CA TYR A 386 12.89 -10.08 1.42
C TYR A 386 12.19 -8.92 0.73
N GLY A 387 12.22 -8.95 -0.58
CA GLY A 387 11.57 -8.00 -1.45
C GLY A 387 10.25 -8.57 -1.95
N ILE A 388 9.18 -7.81 -1.84
CA ILE A 388 7.91 -8.10 -2.50
C ILE A 388 7.78 -7.11 -3.64
N TRP A 389 7.96 -7.59 -4.87
CA TRP A 389 7.66 -6.84 -6.06
C TRP A 389 6.17 -6.89 -6.34
N ILE A 390 5.60 -5.74 -6.68
CA ILE A 390 4.21 -5.54 -7.02
C ILE A 390 4.21 -5.18 -8.50
N ARG A 391 3.52 -5.98 -9.32
CA ARG A 391 3.25 -5.66 -10.72
C ARG A 391 1.83 -5.15 -10.84
N GLU A 392 1.68 -3.91 -11.30
CA GLU A 392 0.39 -3.30 -11.61
C GLU A 392 0.21 -3.23 -13.13
N THR A 393 -1.01 -3.50 -13.61
CA THR A 393 -1.39 -3.28 -15.01
C THR A 393 -2.41 -2.17 -15.11
N VAL A 394 -2.01 -1.03 -15.68
CA VAL A 394 -2.85 0.16 -15.86
C VAL A 394 -3.38 0.17 -17.29
N VAL A 395 -4.70 0.10 -17.44
CA VAL A 395 -5.38 0.15 -18.74
C VAL A 395 -5.45 1.57 -19.28
N GLU A 396 -5.43 1.72 -20.60
CA GLU A 396 -5.59 3.02 -21.24
C GLU A 396 -6.90 3.72 -20.90
N GLY A 397 -6.80 5.02 -20.61
CA GLY A 397 -7.95 5.89 -20.38
C GLY A 397 -8.62 5.66 -19.03
N VAL A 398 -8.03 4.84 -18.17
CA VAL A 398 -8.53 4.57 -16.82
C VAL A 398 -7.63 5.21 -15.78
N TYR A 399 -8.21 5.82 -14.76
CA TYR A 399 -7.47 6.19 -13.56
C TYR A 399 -7.04 4.93 -12.80
N SER A 400 -5.81 4.90 -12.28
CA SER A 400 -5.48 3.95 -11.22
C SER A 400 -6.49 4.11 -10.08
N ARG A 401 -6.83 2.99 -9.44
CA ARG A 401 -7.69 3.04 -8.26
C ARG A 401 -6.88 3.73 -7.16
N ASP A 402 -7.43 4.80 -6.59
CA ASP A 402 -6.99 5.25 -5.28
C ASP A 402 -7.12 4.01 -4.36
N ASN A 403 -6.02 3.51 -3.76
CA ASN A 403 -5.95 2.45 -2.74
C ASN A 403 -5.47 1.02 -3.14
N PHE A 404 -4.56 0.83 -4.09
CA PHE A 404 -3.97 -0.51 -4.32
C PHE A 404 -3.12 -1.05 -3.15
N ALA A 405 -2.51 -0.16 -2.37
CA ALA A 405 -1.52 -0.49 -1.33
C ALA A 405 -1.95 -1.52 -0.26
N ASN A 406 -3.25 -1.62 0.03
CA ASN A 406 -3.76 -2.44 1.14
C ASN A 406 -4.28 -3.80 0.70
N ASP A 407 -4.05 -4.11 -0.56
CA ASP A 407 -4.35 -5.41 -1.09
C ASP A 407 -3.15 -6.35 -0.90
N ILE A 408 -2.16 -6.08 -0.03
CA ILE A 408 -1.11 -7.05 0.30
C ILE A 408 -1.19 -7.40 1.77
N THR A 409 -1.40 -8.68 2.05
CA THR A 409 -1.37 -9.25 3.39
C THR A 409 -0.08 -10.03 3.58
N VAL A 410 0.59 -9.82 4.72
CA VAL A 410 1.72 -10.65 5.15
C VAL A 410 1.41 -11.27 6.50
N GLU A 411 1.46 -12.60 6.57
CA GLU A 411 1.14 -13.40 7.74
C GLU A 411 2.30 -14.35 8.09
N TRP A 412 2.33 -14.87 9.32
CA TRP A 412 3.30 -15.85 9.81
C TRP A 412 2.66 -16.75 10.88
N SER A 413 3.30 -17.89 11.21
CA SER A 413 2.75 -18.89 12.16
C SER A 413 3.74 -19.41 13.20
#